data_AF-A0A1A8JEM3-F1
#
_entry.id   AF-A0A1A8JEM3-F1
#
_cell.length_a   1.000
_cell.length_b   1.000
_cell.length_c   1.000
_cell.angle_alpha   90.00
_cell.angle_beta   90.00
_cell.angle_gamma   90.00
#
_symmetry.space_group_name_H-M   'P 1'
#
loop_
_entity.id
_entity.type
_entity.pdbx_description
1 polymer ?
#
loop_
_entity_poly.entity_id
_entity_poly.type
_entity_poly.pdbx_seq_one_letter_code
_entity_poly.pdbx_strand_id
1 'polypeptide(L)' 'MEQKIPVSMVIPHHSYNLKTGDSDIALLRLNQPVSVNRFALPICLPTKDFSERELLLARYHTVSGWGRRTS' A
#
# COMPACT_ATOMS: atom_id res chain seq x y z
N MET A 1 -19.06 5.40 -3.82
CA MET A 1 -18.98 5.12 -5.27
C MET A 1 -17.52 5.02 -5.66
N GLU A 2 -17.22 4.21 -6.67
CA GLU A 2 -15.86 4.05 -7.21
C GLU A 2 -15.36 5.36 -7.85
N GLN A 3 -14.07 5.66 -7.72
CA GLN A 3 -13.39 6.80 -8.35
C GLN A 3 -12.28 6.28 -9.26
N LYS A 4 -12.31 6.65 -10.55
CA LYS A 4 -11.27 6.27 -11.53
C LYS A 4 -10.36 7.45 -11.79
N ILE A 5 -9.12 7.35 -11.31
CA ILE A 5 -8.15 8.45 -11.35
C ILE A 5 -6.87 7.94 -12.06
N PRO A 6 -6.45 8.55 -13.18
CA PRO A 6 -5.22 8.18 -13.86
C PRO A 6 -3.98 8.33 -12.98
N VAL A 7 -3.04 7.40 -13.13
CA VAL A 7 -1.70 7.50 -12.55
C VAL A 7 -0.86 8.44 -13.41
N SER A 8 -0.30 9.47 -12.79
CA SER A 8 0.62 10.42 -13.46
C SER A 8 2.08 9.97 -13.42
N MET A 9 2.47 9.22 -12.39
CA MET A 9 3.84 8.77 -12.20
C MET A 9 3.89 7.49 -11.36
N VAL A 10 4.80 6.59 -11.73
CA VAL A 10 5.17 5.39 -10.97
C VAL A 10 6.58 5.60 -10.43
N ILE A 11 6.76 5.44 -9.12
CA ILE A 11 8.03 5.67 -8.43
C ILE A 11 8.41 4.37 -7.70
N PRO A 12 9.19 3.47 -8.33
CA PRO A 12 9.66 2.26 -7.68
C PRO A 12 10.66 2.59 -6.56
N HIS A 13 10.74 1.73 -5.54
CA HIS A 13 11.77 1.87 -4.51
C HIS A 13 13.16 1.80 -5.14
N HIS A 14 14.05 2.72 -4.75
CA HIS A 14 15.38 2.84 -5.37
C HIS A 14 16.26 1.60 -5.18
N SER A 15 16.03 0.83 -4.12
CA SER A 15 16.75 -0.44 -3.85
C SER A 15 16.04 -1.67 -4.40
N TYR A 16 14.99 -1.52 -5.21
CA TYR A 16 14.28 -2.67 -5.78
C TYR A 16 15.24 -3.57 -6.56
N ASN A 17 15.28 -4.85 -6.20
CA ASN A 17 16.12 -5.84 -6.86
C ASN A 17 15.24 -6.86 -7.58
N LEU A 18 15.25 -6.79 -8.91
CA LEU A 18 14.45 -7.68 -9.77
C LEU A 18 14.79 -9.17 -9.61
N LYS A 19 16.02 -9.53 -9.25
CA LYS A 19 16.45 -10.93 -9.13
C LYS A 19 15.98 -11.55 -7.81
N THR A 20 16.02 -10.79 -6.72
CA THR A 20 15.69 -11.29 -5.38
C THR A 20 14.27 -10.95 -4.94
N GLY A 21 13.64 -9.96 -5.57
CA GLY A 21 12.39 -9.38 -5.10
C GLY A 21 12.56 -8.49 -3.85
N ASP A 22 13.80 -8.14 -3.49
CA ASP A 22 14.02 -7.28 -2.33
C ASP A 22 13.54 -5.85 -2.60
N SER A 23 13.00 -5.20 -1.58
CA SER A 23 12.34 -3.89 -1.66
C SER A 23 11.21 -3.81 -2.71
N ASP A 24 10.37 -4.84 -2.81
CA ASP A 24 9.21 -4.90 -3.71
C ASP A 24 8.07 -3.96 -3.27
N ILE A 25 8.26 -2.67 -3.52
CA ILE A 25 7.29 -1.61 -3.22
C ILE A 25 7.47 -0.43 -4.20
N ALA A 26 6.37 0.26 -4.51
CA ALA A 26 6.36 1.49 -5.32
C ALA A 26 5.31 2.48 -4.83
N LEU A 27 5.55 3.77 -5.06
CA LEU A 27 4.57 4.83 -4.89
C LEU A 27 3.93 5.19 -6.23
N LEU A 28 2.62 5.44 -6.22
CA LEU A 28 1.88 5.92 -7.38
C LEU A 28 1.40 7.34 -7.11
N ARG A 29 1.80 8.30 -7.96
CA ARG A 29 1.26 9.66 -7.91
C ARG A 29 0.06 9.74 -8.83
N LEU A 30 -1.11 9.97 -8.26
CA LEU A 30 -2.33 10.21 -9.02
C LEU A 30 -2.29 11.58 -9.69
N ASN A 31 -2.95 11.72 -10.84
CA ASN A 31 -3.03 13.00 -11.55
C ASN A 31 -3.86 14.06 -10.78
N GLN A 32 -4.76 13.61 -9.90
CA GLN A 32 -5.64 14.42 -9.07
C GLN A 32 -5.81 13.74 -7.70
N PRO A 33 -6.09 14.51 -6.63
CA PRO A 33 -6.37 13.94 -5.31
C PRO A 33 -7.62 13.06 -5.31
N VAL A 34 -7.63 12.02 -4.47
CA VAL A 34 -8.84 11.23 -4.21
C VAL A 34 -9.82 12.06 -3.37
N SER A 35 -11.10 12.05 -3.73
CA SER A 35 -12.13 12.64 -2.86
C SER A 35 -12.38 11.72 -1.66
N VAL A 36 -11.97 12.16 -0.47
CA VAL A 36 -12.15 11.43 0.77
C VAL A 36 -13.62 11.35 1.15
N ASN A 37 -14.10 10.16 1.47
CA ASN A 37 -15.49 9.92 1.89
C ASN A 37 -15.60 8.59 2.65
N ARG A 38 -16.82 8.21 3.05
CA ARG A 38 -17.09 6.98 3.80
C ARG A 38 -16.64 5.66 3.14
N PHE A 39 -16.34 5.68 1.83
CA PHE A 39 -15.87 4.53 1.05
C PHE A 39 -14.42 4.66 0.58
N ALA A 40 -13.76 5.81 0.80
CA ALA A 40 -12.40 6.07 0.36
C ALA A 40 -11.67 6.90 1.42
N LEU A 41 -10.83 6.23 2.21
CA LEU A 41 -10.01 6.81 3.28
C LEU A 41 -8.58 6.27 3.18
N PRO A 42 -7.56 7.08 3.48
CA PRO A 42 -6.19 6.59 3.56
C PRO A 42 -6.04 5.68 4.79
N ILE A 43 -5.11 4.72 4.70
CA ILE A 43 -4.68 3.95 5.87
C ILE A 43 -3.52 4.67 6.58
N CYS A 44 -3.36 4.40 7.87
CA CYS A 44 -2.24 4.94 8.64
C CYS A 44 -0.94 4.22 8.28
N LEU A 45 0.16 4.98 8.19
CA LEU A 45 1.51 4.42 8.13
C LEU A 45 2.10 4.42 9.55
N PRO A 46 2.46 3.27 10.10
CA PRO A 46 3.04 3.22 11.43
C PRO A 46 4.48 3.74 11.44
N THR A 47 4.92 4.25 12.58
CA THR A 47 6.35 4.47 12.82
C THR A 47 7.05 3.13 13.04
N LYS A 48 8.39 3.11 12.93
CA LYS A 48 9.19 1.92 13.16
C LYS A 48 8.96 1.34 14.56
N ASP A 49 9.05 2.17 15.60
CA ASP A 49 8.88 1.73 16.98
C ASP A 49 7.49 1.15 17.25
N PHE A 50 6.44 1.78 16.73
CA PHE A 50 5.07 1.30 16.90
C PHE A 50 4.85 -0.02 16.13
N SER A 51 5.43 -0.13 14.94
CA SER A 51 5.40 -1.38 14.16
C SER A 51 6.03 -2.52 14.95
N GLU A 52 7.24 -2.31 15.47
CA GLU A 52 8.06 -3.37 16.05
C GLU A 52 7.58 -3.80 17.45
N ARG A 53 7.09 -2.87 18.25
CA ARG A 53 6.73 -3.14 19.66
C ARG A 53 5.26 -3.49 19.86
N GLU A 54 4.38 -2.92 19.05
CA GLU A 54 2.94 -3.08 19.24
C GLU A 54 2.32 -3.90 18.11
N LEU A 55 2.52 -3.50 16.85
CA LEU A 55 1.82 -4.13 15.73
C LEU A 55 2.33 -5.56 15.44
N LEU A 56 3.63 -5.82 15.50
CA LEU A 56 4.19 -7.16 15.29
C LEU A 56 3.74 -8.18 16.35
N LEU A 57 3.40 -7.72 17.55
CA LEU A 57 2.94 -8.56 18.66
C LEU A 57 1.42 -8.76 18.67
N ALA A 58 0.70 -8.10 17.76
CA ALA A 58 -0.74 -8.24 17.66
C ALA A 58 -1.11 -9.69 17.33
N ARG A 59 -2.00 -10.27 18.13
CA ARG A 59 -2.41 -11.68 17.98
C ARG A 59 -3.11 -11.97 16.65
N TYR A 60 -3.78 -10.98 16.09
CA TYR A 60 -4.60 -11.12 14.89
C TYR A 60 -4.29 -10.01 13.90
N HIS A 61 -4.22 -10.39 12.63
CA HIS A 61 -4.09 -9.48 11.50
C HIS A 61 -5.23 -9.75 10.51
N THR A 62 -5.64 -8.71 9.80
CA THR A 62 -6.65 -8.80 8.74
C THR A 62 -6.00 -8.60 7.40
N VAL A 63 -6.25 -9.53 6.47
CA VAL A 63 -5.83 -9.41 5.08
C VAL A 63 -7.08 -9.19 4.22
N SER A 64 -7.05 -8.16 3.36
CA SER A 64 -8.16 -7.81 2.47
C SER A 64 -7.70 -7.75 1.01
N GLY A 65 -8.50 -8.26 0.09
CA GLY A 65 -8.24 -8.23 -1.36
C GLY A 65 -9.27 -9.04 -2.14
N TRP A 66 -9.10 -9.16 -3.45
CA TRP A 66 -10.06 -9.84 -4.35
C TRP A 66 -9.71 -11.32 -4.65
N GLY A 67 -8.77 -11.92 -3.92
CA GLY A 67 -8.48 -13.36 -4.02
C GLY A 67 -7.95 -13.85 -5.38
N ARG A 68 -7.46 -12.95 -6.24
CA ARG A 68 -6.92 -13.33 -7.56
C ARG A 68 -5.65 -14.16 -7.40
N ARG A 69 -5.70 -15.43 -7.82
CA ARG A 69 -4.53 -16.29 -7.98
C ARG A 69 -4.04 -16.13 -9.42
N THR A 70 -2.80 -15.67 -9.61
CA THR A 70 -2.13 -15.75 -10.90
C THR A 70 -1.67 -17.19 -11.07
N SER A 71 -2.36 -17.96 -11.92
CA SER A 71 -1.78 -19.15 -12.56
C SER A 71 -0.88 -18.74 -13.70
#